data_AF-A0A963G634-F1
#
_entry.id   AF-A0A963G634-F1
#
_cell.length_a   1.000
_cell.length_b   1.000
_cell.length_c   1.000
_cell.angle_alpha   90.00
_cell.angle_beta   90.00
_cell.angle_gamma   90.00
#
_symmetry.space_group_name_H-M   'P 1'
#
loop_
_entity.id
_entity.type
_entity.pdbx_description
1 polymer ?
#
loop_
_entity_poly.entity_id
_entity_poly.type
_entity_poly.pdbx_seq_one_letter_code
_entity_poly.pdbx_strand_id
1 'polypeptide(L)' 'MIEKKHWLLPEGISETLPPQAYALERLRRELLDLYRSWGYELVFPPFIEYLDS' A
#
# COMPACT_ATOMS: atom_id res chain seq x y z
N MET A 1 -8.66 17.81 -31.05
CA MET A 1 -9.63 17.39 -30.02
C MET A 1 -8.87 16.58 -28.99
N ILE A 2 -8.69 17.07 -27.76
CA ILE A 2 -7.96 16.33 -26.72
C ILE A 2 -8.97 15.37 -26.08
N GLU A 3 -8.83 14.08 -26.37
CA GLU A 3 -9.56 13.01 -25.69
C GLU A 3 -9.19 13.02 -24.20
N LYS A 4 -10.14 13.36 -23.34
CA LYS A 4 -9.97 13.20 -21.90
C LYS A 4 -10.05 11.71 -21.58
N LYS A 5 -8.88 11.08 -21.41
CA LYS A 5 -8.75 9.73 -20.85
C LYS A 5 -9.08 9.75 -19.35
N HIS A 6 -10.37 9.76 -19.05
CA HIS A 6 -10.85 9.51 -17.70
C HIS A 6 -10.56 8.03 -17.36
N TRP A 7 -10.08 7.76 -16.14
CA TRP A 7 -9.74 6.41 -15.63
C TRP A 7 -8.42 5.79 -16.07
N LEU A 8 -7.42 6.62 -16.41
CA LEU A 8 -6.03 6.16 -16.40
C LEU A 8 -5.37 6.49 -15.07
N LEU A 9 -4.69 5.51 -14.51
CA LEU A 9 -3.78 5.72 -13.40
C LEU A 9 -2.57 6.55 -13.88
N PRO A 10 -1.98 7.37 -13.00
CA PRO A 10 -0.69 8.02 -13.26
C PRO A 10 0.38 7.01 -13.69
N GLU A 11 1.35 7.49 -14.45
CA GLU A 11 2.52 6.68 -14.79
C GLU A 11 3.21 6.16 -13.52
N GLY A 12 3.55 4.87 -13.51
CA GLY A 12 4.14 4.20 -12.35
C GLY A 12 3.13 3.67 -11.32
N ILE A 13 1.83 3.92 -11.49
CA ILE A 13 0.78 3.36 -10.64
C ILE A 13 0.09 2.19 -11.37
N SER A 14 0.04 1.04 -10.71
CA SER A 14 -0.64 -0.16 -11.20
C SER A 14 -1.81 -0.55 -10.31
N GLU A 15 -2.85 -1.12 -10.92
CA GLU A 15 -3.98 -1.70 -10.21
C GLU A 15 -3.68 -3.15 -9.82
N THR A 16 -4.01 -3.49 -8.57
CA THR A 16 -3.97 -4.88 -8.10
C THR A 16 -5.40 -5.42 -8.05
N LEU A 17 -5.69 -6.46 -8.84
CA LEU A 17 -7.01 -7.07 -8.88
C LEU A 17 -7.28 -7.93 -7.63
N PRO A 18 -8.55 -8.26 -7.33
CA PRO A 18 -8.93 -8.85 -6.05
C PRO A 18 -8.15 -10.12 -5.64
N PRO A 19 -7.86 -11.09 -6.54
CA PRO A 19 -7.09 -12.27 -6.14
C PRO A 19 -5.66 -11.93 -5.66
N GLN A 20 -4.99 -10.99 -6.32
CA GLN A 20 -3.64 -10.57 -5.97
C GLN A 20 -3.65 -9.70 -4.70
N ALA A 21 -4.65 -8.82 -4.57
CA ALA A 21 -4.81 -7.98 -3.39
C ALA A 21 -5.04 -8.85 -2.14
N TYR A 22 -5.88 -9.88 -2.25
CA TYR A 22 -6.11 -10.83 -1.17
C TYR A 22 -4.85 -11.61 -0.79
N ALA A 23 -4.08 -12.06 -1.78
CA ALA A 23 -2.82 -12.76 -1.52
C ALA A 23 -1.81 -11.88 -0.78
N LEU A 24 -1.71 -10.60 -1.17
CA LEU A 24 -0.83 -9.63 -0.52
C LEU A 24 -1.27 -9.34 0.93
N GLU A 25 -2.56 -9.10 1.15
CA GLU A 25 -3.09 -8.81 2.49
C GLU A 25 -2.97 -10.00 3.44
N ARG A 26 -3.12 -11.23 2.93
CA ARG A 26 -2.88 -12.44 3.73
C ARG A 26 -1.42 -12.52 4.20
N LEU A 27 -0.47 -12.31 3.28
CA LEU A 27 0.95 -12.32 3.63
C LEU A 27 1.29 -11.21 4.63
N ARG A 28 0.74 -10.01 4.43
CA ARG A 28 0.90 -8.89 5.37
C ARG A 28 0.41 -9.26 6.77
N ARG A 29 -0.74 -9.93 6.89
CA ARG A 29 -1.27 -10.41 8.18
C ARG A 29 -0.32 -11.39 8.86
N GLU A 30 0.15 -12.40 8.13
CA GLU A 30 1.06 -13.42 8.66
C GLU A 30 2.34 -12.80 9.24
N LEU A 31 2.93 -11.82 8.54
CA LEU A 31 4.11 -11.11 9.01
C LEU A 31 3.84 -10.26 10.25
N LEU A 32 2.70 -9.57 10.31
CA LEU A 32 2.34 -8.76 11.47
C LEU A 32 2.09 -9.62 12.71
N ASP A 33 1.46 -10.79 12.55
CA ASP A 33 1.22 -11.72 13.64
C ASP A 33 2.55 -12.29 14.18
N LEU A 34 3.52 -12.58 13.28
CA LEU A 34 4.88 -12.96 13.65
C LEU A 34 5.57 -11.86 14.49
N TYR A 35 5.60 -10.61 14.02
CA TYR A 35 6.24 -9.53 14.76
C TYR A 35 5.58 -9.24 16.10
N ARG A 36 4.25 -9.32 16.15
CA ARG A 36 3.51 -9.21 17.40
C ARG A 36 3.91 -10.30 18.41
N SER A 37 4.14 -11.53 17.94
CA SER A 37 4.60 -12.61 18.83
C SER A 37 5.98 -12.34 19.47
N TRP A 38 6.76 -11.42 18.91
CA TRP A 38 8.06 -10.98 19.42
C TRP A 38 7.97 -9.68 20.25
N GLY A 39 6.77 -9.18 20.50
CA GLY A 39 6.53 -7.97 21.30
C GLY A 39 6.59 -6.65 20.53
N TYR A 40 6.64 -6.68 19.19
CA TYR A 40 6.56 -5.47 18.39
C TYR A 40 5.12 -4.97 18.25
N GLU A 41 4.98 -3.66 18.10
CA GLU A 41 3.70 -2.98 17.89
C GLU A 41 3.63 -2.34 16.50
N LEU A 42 2.46 -2.39 15.89
CA LEU A 42 2.21 -1.77 14.59
C LEU A 42 1.93 -0.28 14.76
N VAL A 43 2.69 0.56 14.05
CA VAL A 43 2.45 2.00 13.96
C VAL A 43 2.18 2.40 12.50
N PHE A 44 1.42 3.49 12.32
CA PHE A 44 1.15 4.09 11.02
C PHE A 44 1.71 5.52 10.99
N PRO A 45 2.94 5.72 10.49
CA PRO A 45 3.50 7.05 10.37
C PRO A 45 2.76 7.86 9.29
N PRO A 46 2.84 9.20 9.34
CA PRO A 46 2.31 10.04 8.27
C PRO A 46 3.00 9.72 6.94
N PHE A 47 2.21 9.63 5.87
CA PHE A 47 2.73 9.35 4.53
C PHE A 47 3.43 10.55 3.88
N ILE A 48 3.19 11.75 4.41
CA ILE A 48 3.74 13.01 3.93
C ILE A 48 4.51 13.62 5.09
N GLU A 49 5.76 13.95 4.85
CA GLU A 49 6.62 14.67 5.78
C GLU A 49 7.12 15.96 5.13
N TYR A 50 7.46 16.95 5.95
CA TYR A 50 8.08 18.18 5.47
C TYR A 50 9.49 17.89 4.96
N LEU A 51 9.88 18.52 3.84
CA LEU A 51 11.23 18.40 3.29
C LEU A 51 12.25 19.32 3.97
N ASP A 52 11.77 20.24 4.81
CA ASP A 52 12.60 21.25 5.47
C ASP A 52 13.18 20.66 6.77
N SER A 53 14.52 20.57 6.82
CA SER A 53 15.31 20.30 8.03
C SER A 53 15.87 21.59 8.62
#